data_AF-A0A4U0VZV6-F1
#
_entry.id   AF-A0A4U0VZV6-F1
#
_cell.length_a   1.000
_cell.length_b   1.000
_cell.length_c   1.000
_cell.angle_alpha   90.00
_cell.angle_beta   90.00
_cell.angle_gamma   90.00
#
_symmetry.space_group_name_H-M   'P 1'
#
loop_
_entity.id
_entity.type
_entity.pdbx_description
1 polymer ?
#
loop_
_entity_poly.entity_id
_entity_poly.type
_entity_poly.pdbx_seq_one_letter_code
_entity_poly.pdbx_strand_id
1 'polypeptide(L)'
;VHVIEAREKNAFVIPGGKVFVFSGILPICGTDDGLAAVLGHEIAHNVAHHAAERMSQAFVMLPLVIAAGLTIGAPDWASRMVVDLAFTMPGSRKQESEADYIGLMMMAQSCFDPAAAVALWARMEEAEKGAPPQFLSTHPSSHNRQEKIRQWLPEARERQALSDCGGTAAQVGDFKQAYAQLPW
;
A
#
# COMPACT_ATOMS: atom_id res chain seq x y z
N VAL A 1 8.36 -11.25 1.93
CA VAL A 1 7.24 -11.08 0.98
C VAL A 1 6.71 -12.45 0.65
N HIS A 2 5.38 -12.63 0.62
CA HIS A 2 4.70 -13.89 0.33
C HIS A 2 3.76 -13.71 -0.87
N VAL A 3 3.73 -14.68 -1.76
CA VAL A 3 2.82 -14.67 -2.92
C VAL A 3 1.66 -15.61 -2.63
N ILE A 4 0.44 -15.15 -2.91
CA ILE A 4 -0.79 -15.92 -2.82
C ILE A 4 -1.33 -16.11 -4.24
N GLU A 5 -1.46 -17.37 -4.66
CA GLU A 5 -2.08 -17.71 -5.95
C GLU A 5 -3.59 -17.50 -5.87
N ALA A 6 -4.05 -16.36 -6.35
CA ALA A 6 -5.47 -16.01 -6.37
C ALA A 6 -5.75 -14.96 -7.46
N ARG A 7 -7.03 -14.83 -7.85
CA ARG A 7 -7.46 -13.91 -8.92
C ARG A 7 -7.69 -12.48 -8.41
N GLU A 8 -7.75 -12.33 -7.10
CA GLU A 8 -7.92 -11.10 -6.37
C GLU A 8 -6.79 -10.13 -6.71
N LYS A 9 -7.17 -8.90 -7.06
CA LYS A 9 -6.25 -7.79 -7.36
C LYS A 9 -5.94 -7.09 -6.05
N ASN A 10 -5.05 -7.66 -5.24
CA ASN A 10 -4.75 -7.13 -3.91
C ASN A 10 -3.29 -7.35 -3.49
N ALA A 11 -2.85 -6.55 -2.52
CA ALA A 11 -1.64 -6.73 -1.72
C ALA A 11 -1.91 -6.10 -0.34
N PHE A 12 -1.29 -6.63 0.71
CA PHE A 12 -1.38 -6.00 2.03
C PHE A 12 -0.15 -6.32 2.88
N VAL A 13 0.16 -5.43 3.81
CA VAL A 13 1.12 -5.67 4.90
C VAL A 13 0.40 -5.97 6.22
N ILE A 14 0.95 -6.89 7.01
CA ILE A 14 0.54 -7.08 8.41
C ILE A 14 1.58 -6.52 9.38
N PRO A 15 1.18 -6.21 10.63
CA PRO A 15 2.13 -5.85 11.69
C PRO A 15 3.30 -6.83 11.76
N GLY A 16 4.52 -6.30 11.85
CA GLY A 16 5.74 -7.10 11.78
C GLY A 16 6.34 -7.21 10.37
N GLY A 17 5.82 -6.46 9.40
CA GLY A 17 6.47 -6.24 8.09
C GLY A 17 6.32 -7.36 7.08
N LYS A 18 5.42 -8.33 7.31
CA LYS A 18 5.14 -9.37 6.31
C LYS A 18 4.17 -8.84 5.27
N VAL A 19 4.65 -8.71 4.03
CA VAL A 19 3.85 -8.30 2.87
C VAL A 19 3.34 -9.54 2.14
N PHE A 20 2.05 -9.52 1.79
CA PHE A 20 1.36 -10.52 0.99
C PHE A 20 0.92 -9.91 -0.33
N VAL A 21 1.18 -10.61 -1.44
CA VAL A 21 0.85 -10.16 -2.80
C VAL A 21 -0.01 -11.23 -3.46
N PHE A 22 -1.20 -10.88 -3.94
CA PHE A 22 -2.04 -11.80 -4.68
C PHE A 22 -1.67 -11.76 -6.16
N SER A 23 -1.50 -12.92 -6.80
CA SER A 23 -1.07 -13.01 -8.20
C SER A 23 -1.96 -12.22 -9.18
N GLY A 24 -3.25 -12.02 -8.85
CA GLY A 24 -4.20 -11.25 -9.64
C GLY A 24 -3.86 -9.76 -9.78
N ILE A 25 -2.99 -9.19 -8.94
CA ILE A 25 -2.54 -7.80 -9.06
C ILE A 25 -1.43 -7.62 -10.10
N LEU A 26 -0.67 -8.67 -10.42
CA LEU A 26 0.51 -8.58 -11.29
C LEU A 26 0.22 -8.06 -12.70
N PRO A 27 -0.89 -8.45 -13.37
CA PRO A 27 -1.25 -7.86 -14.66
C PRO A 27 -1.54 -6.35 -14.60
N ILE A 28 -1.98 -5.84 -13.43
CA ILE A 28 -2.18 -4.40 -13.21
C ILE A 28 -0.85 -3.72 -12.95
N CYS A 29 0.09 -4.37 -12.25
CA CYS A 29 1.44 -3.86 -12.06
C CYS A 29 2.14 -3.62 -13.40
N GLY A 30 2.06 -4.57 -14.35
CA GLY A 30 2.54 -4.45 -15.73
C GLY A 30 4.07 -4.49 -15.89
N THR A 31 4.82 -3.92 -14.96
CA THR A 31 6.30 -3.92 -14.92
C THR A 31 6.81 -4.13 -13.50
N ASP A 32 8.11 -4.43 -13.37
CA ASP A 32 8.82 -4.47 -12.08
C ASP A 32 8.66 -3.14 -11.32
N ASP A 33 8.71 -1.99 -12.00
CA ASP A 33 8.50 -0.67 -11.38
C ASP A 33 7.07 -0.48 -10.84
N GLY A 34 6.07 -1.00 -11.56
CA GLY A 34 4.68 -0.98 -11.10
C GLY A 34 4.48 -1.87 -9.87
N LEU A 35 5.15 -3.03 -9.83
CA LEU A 35 5.14 -3.89 -8.64
C LEU A 35 5.88 -3.24 -7.47
N ALA A 36 7.00 -2.55 -7.74
CA ALA A 36 7.74 -1.80 -6.74
C ALA A 36 6.90 -0.67 -6.13
N ALA A 37 6.04 -0.01 -6.91
CA ALA A 37 5.10 0.97 -6.39
C ALA A 37 4.07 0.34 -5.41
N VAL A 38 3.51 -0.83 -5.72
CA VAL A 38 2.62 -1.58 -4.80
C VAL A 38 3.37 -1.97 -3.53
N LEU A 39 4.55 -2.59 -3.67
CA LEU A 39 5.35 -3.03 -2.52
C LEU A 39 5.83 -1.85 -1.67
N GLY A 40 6.24 -0.74 -2.30
CA GLY A 40 6.64 0.47 -1.62
C GLY A 40 5.51 1.05 -0.77
N HIS A 41 4.28 1.08 -1.31
CA HIS A 41 3.09 1.50 -0.58
C HIS A 41 2.81 0.57 0.62
N GLU A 42 2.82 -0.75 0.44
CA GLU A 42 2.60 -1.70 1.53
C GLU A 42 3.67 -1.61 2.63
N ILE A 43 4.94 -1.53 2.25
CA ILE A 43 6.03 -1.39 3.21
C ILE A 43 5.90 -0.06 3.96
N ALA A 44 5.48 1.02 3.29
CA ALA A 44 5.26 2.32 3.91
C ALA A 44 4.19 2.28 5.00
N HIS A 45 3.10 1.53 4.83
CA HIS A 45 2.11 1.32 5.90
C HIS A 45 2.72 0.73 7.17
N ASN A 46 3.70 -0.17 7.04
CA ASN A 46 4.39 -0.76 8.17
C ASN A 46 5.44 0.20 8.77
N VAL A 47 6.21 0.90 7.93
CA VAL A 47 7.20 1.91 8.36
C VAL A 47 6.52 3.05 9.14
N ALA A 48 5.35 3.50 8.70
CA ALA A 48 4.57 4.54 9.36
C ALA A 48 3.67 3.99 10.50
N HIS A 49 3.74 2.70 10.81
CA HIS A 49 2.96 2.06 11.87
C HIS A 49 1.43 2.28 11.80
N HIS A 50 0.87 2.43 10.59
CA HIS A 50 -0.56 2.76 10.38
C HIS A 50 -1.52 1.74 11.01
N ALA A 51 -1.16 0.45 11.04
CA ALA A 51 -1.96 -0.58 11.72
C ALA A 51 -2.00 -0.36 13.25
N ALA A 52 -0.85 -0.06 13.87
CA ALA A 52 -0.77 0.21 15.29
C ALA A 52 -1.49 1.52 15.68
N GLU A 53 -1.40 2.54 14.82
CA GLU A 53 -2.13 3.79 15.01
C GLU A 53 -3.65 3.56 15.02
N ARG A 54 -4.17 2.79 14.05
CA ARG A 54 -5.60 2.43 13.99
C ARG A 54 -6.05 1.64 15.22
N MET A 55 -5.26 0.66 15.65
CA MET A 55 -5.54 -0.09 16.87
C MET A 55 -5.58 0.82 18.10
N SER A 56 -4.63 1.75 18.23
CA SER A 56 -4.60 2.71 19.34
C SER A 56 -5.82 3.63 19.33
N GLN A 57 -6.20 4.16 18.17
CA GLN A 57 -7.41 4.97 18.00
C GLN A 57 -8.67 4.19 18.41
N ALA A 58 -8.77 2.91 18.04
CA ALA A 58 -9.88 2.06 18.44
C ALA A 58 -9.94 1.85 19.96
N PHE A 59 -8.80 1.63 20.63
CA PHE A 59 -8.76 1.50 22.09
C PHE A 59 -9.21 2.77 22.82
N VAL A 60 -8.91 3.95 22.28
CA VAL A 60 -9.38 5.24 22.83
C VAL A 60 -10.86 5.45 22.57
N MET A 61 -11.35 5.10 21.39
CA MET A 61 -12.76 5.30 21.01
C MET A 61 -13.71 4.30 21.67
N LEU A 62 -13.25 3.09 21.97
CA LEU A 62 -14.07 2.04 22.59
C LEU A 62 -14.78 2.47 23.89
N PRO A 63 -14.10 3.01 24.92
CA PRO A 63 -14.79 3.46 26.14
C PRO A 63 -15.74 4.63 25.89
N LEU A 64 -15.44 5.53 24.93
CA LEU A 64 -16.33 6.62 24.53
C LEU A 64 -17.63 6.10 23.90
N VAL A 65 -17.52 5.11 23.01
CA VAL A 65 -18.68 4.46 22.37
C VAL A 65 -19.51 3.71 23.40
N ILE A 66 -18.88 3.00 24.34
CA ILE A 66 -19.58 2.32 25.45
C ILE A 66 -20.32 3.33 26.33
N ALA A 67 -19.67 4.43 26.74
CA ALA A 67 -20.29 5.46 27.57
C ALA A 67 -21.47 6.16 26.87
N ALA A 68 -21.34 6.44 25.58
CA ALA A 68 -22.44 6.97 24.76
C ALA A 68 -23.60 5.96 24.64
N GLY A 69 -23.30 4.67 24.43
CA GLY A 69 -24.32 3.61 24.37
C GLY A 69 -25.09 3.45 25.69
N LEU A 70 -24.42 3.62 26.84
CA LEU A 70 -25.06 3.55 28.15
C LEU A 70 -25.96 4.75 28.46
N THR A 71 -25.72 5.92 27.86
CA THR A 71 -26.49 7.14 28.10
C THR A 71 -27.66 7.33 27.13
N ILE A 72 -27.53 6.85 25.89
CA ILE A 72 -28.52 7.04 24.82
C ILE A 72 -29.38 5.76 24.58
N GLY A 73 -29.01 4.63 25.22
CA GLY A 73 -29.60 3.31 25.02
C GLY A 73 -28.89 2.58 23.89
N ALA A 74 -28.29 1.42 24.18
CA ALA A 74 -27.29 0.78 23.33
C ALA A 74 -27.89 0.23 22.02
N PRO A 75 -27.55 0.80 20.85
CA PRO A 75 -28.00 0.26 19.58
C PRO A 75 -26.89 -0.64 19.00
N ASP A 76 -27.27 -1.72 18.33
CA ASP A 76 -26.37 -2.69 17.67
C ASP A 76 -25.32 -2.06 16.72
N TRP A 77 -25.50 -0.81 16.30
CA TRP A 77 -24.51 -0.10 15.47
C TRP A 77 -23.24 0.29 16.25
N ALA A 78 -23.31 0.49 17.56
CA ALA A 78 -22.17 0.95 18.37
C ALA A 78 -21.07 -0.12 18.48
N SER A 79 -21.44 -1.39 18.67
CA SER A 79 -20.51 -2.52 18.71
C SER A 79 -19.88 -2.80 17.34
N ARG A 80 -20.67 -2.69 16.25
CA ARG A 80 -20.17 -2.80 14.88
C ARG A 80 -19.19 -1.69 14.52
N MET A 81 -19.46 -0.46 14.95
CA MET A 81 -18.58 0.69 14.68
C MET A 81 -17.19 0.53 15.31
N VAL A 82 -17.10 -0.09 16.49
CA VAL A 82 -15.81 -0.40 17.16
C VAL A 82 -15.04 -1.46 16.38
N VAL A 83 -15.71 -2.55 15.99
CA VAL A 83 -15.08 -3.62 15.20
C VAL A 83 -14.61 -3.08 13.86
N ASP A 84 -15.42 -2.23 13.24
CA ASP A 84 -15.07 -1.63 11.96
C ASP A 84 -13.88 -0.68 12.09
N LEU A 85 -13.87 0.19 13.10
CA LEU A 85 -12.75 1.09 13.37
C LEU A 85 -11.43 0.36 13.68
N ALA A 86 -11.51 -0.81 14.33
CA ALA A 86 -10.35 -1.58 14.76
C ALA A 86 -9.77 -2.52 13.70
N PHE A 87 -10.62 -3.16 12.88
CA PHE A 87 -10.21 -4.32 12.08
C PHE A 87 -10.61 -4.27 10.61
N THR A 88 -11.63 -3.52 10.22
CA THR A 88 -12.16 -3.56 8.83
C THR A 88 -12.08 -2.22 8.12
N MET A 89 -11.81 -1.11 8.83
CA MET A 89 -11.75 0.20 8.21
C MET A 89 -10.54 0.30 7.27
N PRO A 90 -10.79 0.67 6.00
CA PRO A 90 -9.73 1.02 5.08
C PRO A 90 -8.86 2.12 5.68
N GLY A 91 -7.60 2.23 5.23
CA GLY A 91 -6.71 3.27 5.74
C GLY A 91 -7.33 4.65 5.61
N SER A 92 -7.08 5.54 6.59
CA SER A 92 -7.59 6.90 6.46
C SER A 92 -6.97 7.56 5.23
N ARG A 93 -7.69 8.47 4.55
CA ARG A 93 -7.15 9.18 3.37
C ARG A 93 -5.80 9.87 3.64
N LYS A 94 -5.52 10.22 4.90
CA LYS A 94 -4.24 10.76 5.35
C LYS A 94 -3.15 9.69 5.37
N GLN A 95 -3.42 8.54 5.99
CA GLN A 95 -2.51 7.39 6.02
C GLN A 95 -2.19 6.88 4.61
N GLU A 96 -3.19 6.81 3.73
CA GLU A 96 -2.98 6.43 2.32
C GLU A 96 -2.05 7.42 1.61
N SER A 97 -2.28 8.73 1.79
CA SER A 97 -1.42 9.77 1.20
C SER A 97 0.00 9.75 1.76
N GLU A 98 0.17 9.41 3.03
CA GLU A 98 1.49 9.26 3.67
C GLU A 98 2.21 8.00 3.17
N ALA A 99 1.48 6.89 3.04
CA ALA A 99 2.01 5.66 2.47
C ALA A 99 2.42 5.84 0.99
N ASP A 100 1.63 6.58 0.20
CA ASP A 100 1.97 6.94 -1.18
C ASP A 100 3.27 7.76 -1.24
N TYR A 101 3.44 8.75 -0.36
CA TYR A 101 4.64 9.59 -0.33
C TYR A 101 5.88 8.79 0.07
N ILE A 102 5.83 8.08 1.21
CA ILE A 102 6.95 7.28 1.71
C ILE A 102 7.28 6.17 0.71
N GLY A 103 6.28 5.48 0.19
CA GLY A 103 6.42 4.43 -0.82
C GLY A 103 7.09 4.93 -2.09
N LEU A 104 6.69 6.10 -2.59
CA LEU A 104 7.30 6.73 -3.77
C LEU A 104 8.78 7.06 -3.54
N MET A 105 9.14 7.58 -2.37
CA MET A 105 10.53 7.87 -2.04
C MET A 105 11.35 6.59 -1.92
N MET A 106 10.82 5.56 -1.25
CA MET A 106 11.49 4.26 -1.11
C MET A 106 11.70 3.57 -2.46
N MET A 107 10.70 3.55 -3.35
CA MET A 107 10.85 2.93 -4.67
C MET A 107 11.92 3.66 -5.51
N ALA A 108 11.96 4.99 -5.43
CA ALA A 108 12.94 5.80 -6.14
C ALA A 108 14.36 5.56 -5.62
N GLN A 109 14.53 5.51 -4.29
CA GLN A 109 15.81 5.17 -3.64
C GLN A 109 16.24 3.72 -3.90
N SER A 110 15.27 2.84 -4.15
CA SER A 110 15.49 1.45 -4.58
C SER A 110 15.67 1.32 -6.10
N CYS A 111 15.81 2.45 -6.80
CA CYS A 111 16.17 2.54 -8.21
C CYS A 111 15.10 2.07 -9.20
N PHE A 112 13.84 2.02 -8.78
CA PHE A 112 12.69 1.86 -9.66
C PHE A 112 12.21 3.22 -10.19
N ASP A 113 11.56 3.24 -11.36
CA ASP A 113 11.02 4.49 -11.93
C ASP A 113 9.81 5.01 -11.12
N PRO A 114 9.94 6.13 -10.38
CA PRO A 114 8.82 6.67 -9.61
C PRO A 114 7.63 7.11 -10.47
N ALA A 115 7.83 7.37 -11.78
CA ALA A 115 6.72 7.67 -12.69
C ALA A 115 5.80 6.47 -12.92
N ALA A 116 6.28 5.24 -12.72
CA ALA A 116 5.49 4.03 -12.84
C ALA A 116 4.34 3.98 -11.82
N ALA A 117 4.47 4.65 -10.66
CA ALA A 117 3.40 4.77 -9.67
C ALA A 117 2.17 5.50 -10.24
N VAL A 118 2.38 6.57 -11.02
CA VAL A 118 1.27 7.28 -11.70
C VAL A 118 0.55 6.35 -12.68
N ALA A 119 1.33 5.60 -13.46
CA ALA A 119 0.79 4.68 -14.46
C ALA A 119 0.05 3.50 -13.82
N LEU A 120 0.54 2.98 -12.69
CA LEU A 120 -0.12 1.95 -11.90
C LEU A 120 -1.50 2.42 -11.45
N TRP A 121 -1.61 3.62 -10.87
CA TRP A 121 -2.90 4.13 -10.41
C TRP A 121 -3.90 4.36 -11.54
N ALA A 122 -3.44 4.81 -12.71
CA ALA A 122 -4.29 4.89 -13.89
C ALA A 122 -4.81 3.50 -14.33
N ARG A 123 -3.97 2.46 -14.28
CA ARG A 123 -4.39 1.07 -14.56
C ARG A 123 -5.33 0.51 -13.50
N MET A 124 -5.11 0.85 -12.23
CA MET A 124 -6.00 0.49 -11.13
C MET A 124 -7.39 1.09 -11.33
N GLU A 125 -7.48 2.39 -11.64
CA GLU A 125 -8.72 3.11 -11.96
C GLU A 125 -9.45 2.50 -13.17
N GLU A 126 -8.73 2.16 -14.24
CA GLU A 126 -9.32 1.50 -15.40
C GLU A 126 -9.89 0.12 -15.04
N ALA A 127 -9.17 -0.62 -14.19
CA ALA A 127 -9.60 -1.93 -13.70
C ALA A 127 -10.85 -1.86 -12.79
N GLU A 128 -11.30 -0.67 -12.37
CA GLU A 128 -12.50 -0.43 -11.56
C GLU A 128 -13.81 -0.31 -12.36
N LYS A 129 -13.76 -0.09 -13.68
CA LYS A 129 -14.95 0.24 -14.50
C LYS A 129 -16.08 -0.81 -14.57
N GLY A 130 -16.06 -1.84 -13.71
CA GLY A 130 -17.13 -2.82 -13.51
C GLY A 130 -17.34 -3.34 -12.09
N ALA A 131 -16.47 -3.00 -11.13
CA ALA A 131 -16.56 -3.24 -9.68
C ALA A 131 -15.27 -2.71 -9.01
N PRO A 132 -15.32 -2.21 -7.76
CA PRO A 132 -14.09 -1.81 -7.08
C PRO A 132 -13.16 -3.03 -6.89
N PRO A 133 -11.90 -2.98 -7.35
CA PRO A 133 -10.93 -4.03 -7.06
C PRO A 133 -10.70 -4.11 -5.55
N GLN A 134 -10.40 -5.32 -5.07
CA GLN A 134 -10.17 -5.56 -3.64
C GLN A 134 -9.11 -4.63 -3.05
N PHE A 135 -8.06 -4.31 -3.81
CA PHE A 135 -7.05 -3.33 -3.40
C PHE A 135 -7.64 -1.94 -3.09
N LEU A 136 -8.47 -1.38 -3.98
CA LEU A 136 -9.06 -0.05 -3.74
C LEU A 136 -10.16 -0.06 -2.67
N SER A 137 -10.69 -1.25 -2.35
CA SER A 137 -11.58 -1.43 -1.20
C SER A 137 -10.82 -1.33 0.13
N THR A 138 -9.57 -1.81 0.21
CA THR A 138 -8.73 -1.69 1.41
C THR A 138 -7.88 -0.41 1.44
N HIS A 139 -7.60 0.19 0.27
CA HIS A 139 -6.77 1.38 0.05
C HIS A 139 -7.55 2.46 -0.72
N PRO A 140 -8.51 3.16 -0.08
CA PRO A 140 -9.42 4.06 -0.76
C PRO A 140 -8.64 5.17 -1.45
N SER A 141 -8.88 5.35 -2.75
CA SER A 141 -8.20 6.40 -3.51
C SER A 141 -8.48 7.78 -2.92
N SER A 142 -7.43 8.55 -2.68
CA SER A 142 -7.61 9.99 -2.51
C SER A 142 -7.98 10.56 -3.88
N HIS A 143 -8.99 11.43 -3.95
CA HIS A 143 -9.53 11.96 -5.22
C HIS A 143 -8.45 12.57 -6.15
N ASN A 144 -7.26 12.86 -5.60
CA ASN A 144 -6.12 13.47 -6.26
C ASN A 144 -4.81 12.66 -6.09
N ARG A 145 -4.86 11.33 -5.91
CA ARG A 145 -3.65 10.51 -5.65
C ARG A 145 -2.60 10.66 -6.75
N GLN A 146 -3.01 10.52 -8.01
CA GLN A 146 -2.12 10.71 -9.16
C GLN A 146 -1.51 12.13 -9.21
N GLU A 147 -2.29 13.15 -8.84
CA GLU A 147 -1.83 14.53 -8.83
C GLU A 147 -0.77 14.76 -7.74
N LYS A 148 -0.99 14.25 -6.53
CA LYS A 148 0.01 14.31 -5.45
C LYS A 148 1.30 13.61 -5.84
N ILE A 149 1.21 12.40 -6.40
CA ILE A 149 2.40 11.67 -6.86
C ILE A 149 3.15 12.50 -7.91
N ARG A 150 2.44 13.11 -8.88
CA ARG A 150 3.07 14.00 -9.88
C ARG A 150 3.78 15.19 -9.22
N GLN A 151 3.23 15.76 -8.15
CA GLN A 151 3.88 16.85 -7.40
C GLN A 151 5.16 16.39 -6.68
N TRP A 152 5.22 15.13 -6.24
CA TRP A 152 6.38 14.55 -5.55
C TRP A 152 7.43 13.95 -6.49
N LEU A 153 7.11 13.75 -7.77
CA LEU A 153 8.06 13.17 -8.75
C LEU A 153 9.41 13.89 -8.81
N PRO A 154 9.50 15.23 -8.78
CA PRO A 154 10.80 15.92 -8.77
C PRO A 154 11.67 15.51 -7.58
N GLU A 155 11.10 15.46 -6.37
CA GLU A 155 11.80 15.02 -5.16
C GLU A 155 12.21 13.54 -5.25
N ALA A 156 11.29 12.68 -5.71
CA ALA A 156 11.58 11.26 -5.85
C ALA A 156 12.76 11.03 -6.82
N ARG A 157 12.80 11.75 -7.94
CA ARG A 157 13.91 11.69 -8.91
C ARG A 157 15.23 12.19 -8.32
N GLU A 158 15.19 13.23 -7.51
CA GLU A 158 16.38 13.70 -6.79
C GLU A 158 16.90 12.61 -5.83
N ARG A 159 16.03 11.98 -5.05
CA ARG A 159 16.43 10.88 -4.16
C ARG A 159 16.98 9.67 -4.91
N GLN A 160 16.40 9.34 -6.07
CA GLN A 160 16.92 8.31 -6.95
C GLN A 160 18.32 8.66 -7.47
N ALA A 161 18.54 9.91 -7.91
CA ALA A 161 19.84 10.36 -8.41
C ALA A 161 20.94 10.35 -7.33
N LEU A 162 20.56 10.57 -6.06
CA LEU A 162 21.46 10.47 -4.91
C LEU A 162 21.73 9.02 -4.47
N SER A 163 20.99 8.04 -5.00
CA SER A 163 21.14 6.63 -4.63
C SER A 163 22.15 5.93 -5.53
N ASP A 164 22.83 4.90 -5.01
CA ASP A 164 23.77 4.09 -5.79
C ASP A 164 23.03 3.06 -6.68
N CYS A 165 22.31 3.59 -7.66
CA CYS A 165 21.57 2.77 -8.61
C CYS A 165 22.48 1.99 -9.57
N GLY A 166 23.71 2.47 -9.80
CA GLY A 166 24.71 1.72 -10.56
C GLY A 166 25.12 0.43 -9.84
N GLY A 167 25.48 0.53 -8.56
CA GLY A 167 25.81 -0.65 -7.74
C GLY A 167 24.62 -1.58 -7.54
N THR A 168 23.44 -1.03 -7.28
CA THR A 168 22.22 -1.83 -7.07
C THR A 168 21.78 -2.57 -8.34
N ALA A 169 21.83 -1.93 -9.51
CA ALA A 169 21.49 -2.56 -10.78
C ALA A 169 22.43 -3.73 -11.13
N ALA A 170 23.72 -3.60 -10.81
CA ALA A 170 24.68 -4.69 -10.98
C ALA A 170 24.30 -5.91 -10.13
N GLN A 171 23.99 -5.71 -8.84
CA GLN A 171 23.57 -6.78 -7.93
C GLN A 171 22.27 -7.48 -8.39
N VAL A 172 21.30 -6.71 -8.91
CA VAL A 172 20.06 -7.27 -9.46
C VAL A 172 20.34 -8.08 -10.74
N GLY A 173 21.26 -7.62 -11.59
CA GLY A 173 21.71 -8.35 -12.77
C GLY A 173 22.33 -9.70 -12.39
N ASP A 174 23.26 -9.70 -11.44
CA ASP A 174 23.90 -10.90 -10.92
C ASP A 174 22.88 -11.89 -10.34
N PHE A 175 21.90 -11.38 -9.57
CA PHE A 175 20.82 -12.19 -9.02
C PHE A 175 19.96 -12.83 -10.11
N LYS A 176 19.51 -12.05 -11.10
CA LYS A 176 18.69 -12.57 -12.22
C LYS A 176 19.45 -13.64 -13.01
N GLN A 177 20.76 -13.45 -13.21
CA GLN A 177 21.61 -14.42 -13.89
C GLN A 177 21.77 -15.71 -13.07
N ALA A 178 22.01 -15.62 -11.76
CA ALA A 178 22.10 -16.78 -10.88
C ALA A 178 20.77 -17.54 -10.80
N TYR A 179 19.65 -16.82 -10.71
CA TYR A 179 18.30 -17.37 -10.69
C TYR A 179 17.96 -18.14 -11.97
N ALA A 180 18.27 -17.58 -13.13
CA ALA A 180 18.05 -18.23 -14.43
C ALA A 180 18.85 -19.53 -14.63
N GLN A 181 19.88 -19.77 -13.81
CA GLN A 181 20.67 -21.00 -13.84
C GLN A 181 20.14 -22.07 -12.89
N LEU A 182 19.10 -21.78 -12.10
CA LEU A 182 18.52 -22.76 -11.20
C LEU A 182 17.71 -23.80 -11.98
N PRO A 183 17.80 -25.09 -11.61
CA PRO A 183 17.28 -26.20 -12.42
C PRO A 183 15.77 -26.48 -12.23
N TRP A 184 15.01 -25.53 -11.69
CA TRP A 184 13.60 -25.69 -11.34
C TRP A 184 12.69 -24.83 -12.18
#